data_AF-A0A2G8RXC7-F1
#
_entry.id   AF-A0A2G8RXC7-F1
#
_cell.length_a   1.000
_cell.length_b   1.000
_cell.length_c   1.000
_cell.angle_alpha   90.00
_cell.angle_beta   90.00
_cell.angle_gamma   90.00
#
_symmetry.space_group_name_H-M   'P 1'
#
loop_
_entity.id
_entity.type
_entity.pdbx_description
1 polymer ?
#
loop_
_entity_poly.entity_id
_entity_poly.type
_entity_poly.pdbx_seq_one_letter_code
_entity_poly.pdbx_strand_id
1 'polypeptide(L)'
;MPPASQDDGGQSAGRSSFVRRVRTNPAWSSGLPEDVWYLVAGQLRPHDLAQFAAICRDTRYIADRFLHRSPTIRTARGVVSWAGALAARQKRRPLVRSLTIGWDGADTVEGDADKAYGEITRMLRGSHHLRSMTLFADGPEGRFATKRSLPHGVHTLNASAATFLNLHMPLPPLLHLSVNLHVRDLKRTLGAICSFGETLLQLRLFVKWETPFVKTKDNPARWCVLKTPRLVYFELREERSEKNVPLRITSGRWDKLSVTSNWPVVLAERVPSLRYLVWQPLWGERENDVLPGGAFYDVVREYRNNLFALLKLDVLAFTLADGRYSCHEAGKEDPRDGRPVAGPEDLWKSMEKPEGHREVQLL
;
A
#
# COMPACT_ATOMS: atom_id res chain seq x y z
N MET A 1 -60.59 -66.84 -40.26
CA MET A 1 -61.64 -67.14 -39.25
C MET A 1 -61.00 -67.04 -37.86
N PRO A 2 -61.74 -66.59 -36.83
CA PRO A 2 -61.27 -66.39 -35.44
C PRO A 2 -61.34 -67.73 -34.64
N PRO A 3 -61.15 -67.81 -33.30
CA PRO A 3 -60.91 -66.79 -32.24
C PRO A 3 -59.60 -67.09 -31.44
N ALA A 4 -59.32 -66.74 -30.18
CA ALA A 4 -60.04 -66.07 -29.07
C ALA A 4 -59.07 -65.44 -28.02
N SER A 5 -59.64 -64.68 -27.06
CA SER A 5 -59.25 -64.54 -25.62
C SER A 5 -57.81 -64.13 -25.19
N GLN A 6 -57.59 -63.33 -24.14
CA GLN A 6 -58.46 -62.55 -23.24
C GLN A 6 -57.64 -61.45 -22.54
N ASP A 7 -58.33 -60.45 -21.96
CA ASP A 7 -58.04 -59.61 -20.77
C ASP A 7 -56.59 -59.55 -20.21
N ASP A 8 -56.04 -58.40 -19.83
CA ASP A 8 -56.59 -57.58 -18.72
C ASP A 8 -56.08 -56.11 -18.69
N GLY A 9 -56.59 -55.32 -17.75
CA GLY A 9 -56.49 -53.85 -17.71
C GLY A 9 -55.16 -53.23 -17.25
N GLY A 10 -55.05 -51.91 -17.46
CA GLY A 10 -53.89 -51.12 -17.01
C GLY A 10 -53.94 -49.64 -17.43
N GLN A 11 -54.58 -48.78 -16.62
CA GLN A 11 -54.71 -47.35 -16.89
C GLN A 11 -53.34 -46.64 -16.94
N SER A 12 -53.01 -45.99 -18.07
CA SER A 12 -51.79 -45.19 -18.22
C SER A 12 -51.93 -43.79 -17.60
N ALA A 13 -51.72 -43.70 -16.29
CA ALA A 13 -51.61 -42.42 -15.61
C ALA A 13 -50.44 -41.59 -16.19
N GLY A 14 -50.71 -40.32 -16.52
CA GLY A 14 -49.74 -39.45 -17.17
C GLY A 14 -48.49 -39.21 -16.30
N ARG A 15 -47.32 -39.53 -16.86
CA ARG A 15 -46.01 -39.20 -16.25
C ARG A 15 -45.75 -37.70 -16.30
N SER A 16 -46.30 -36.97 -15.33
CA SER A 16 -45.83 -35.62 -15.00
C SER A 16 -44.43 -35.71 -14.42
N SER A 17 -43.43 -35.31 -15.20
CA SER A 17 -42.04 -35.25 -14.76
C SER A 17 -41.86 -34.07 -13.81
N PHE A 18 -42.07 -34.34 -12.52
CA PHE A 18 -41.79 -33.40 -11.43
C PHE A 18 -40.27 -33.13 -11.35
N VAL A 19 -39.79 -32.21 -12.20
CA VAL A 19 -38.49 -31.55 -12.01
C VAL A 19 -38.62 -30.71 -10.75
N ARG A 20 -38.29 -31.32 -9.62
CA ARG A 20 -38.31 -30.73 -8.29
C ARG A 20 -37.25 -29.63 -8.26
N ARG A 21 -37.59 -28.42 -8.74
CA ARG A 21 -36.79 -27.22 -8.56
C ARG A 21 -36.51 -27.12 -7.07
N VAL A 22 -35.25 -27.33 -6.68
CA VAL A 22 -34.77 -27.02 -5.34
C VAL A 22 -34.94 -25.52 -5.18
N ARG A 23 -36.04 -25.12 -4.53
CA ARG A 23 -36.17 -23.77 -4.00
C ARG A 23 -35.03 -23.63 -3.00
N THR A 24 -33.98 -22.92 -3.38
CA THR A 24 -32.95 -22.47 -2.44
C THR A 24 -33.67 -21.63 -1.42
N ASN A 25 -33.88 -22.19 -0.22
CA ASN A 25 -34.42 -21.42 0.89
C ASN A 25 -33.46 -20.24 1.13
N PRO A 26 -33.97 -19.01 1.23
CA PRO A 26 -33.14 -17.88 1.59
C PRO A 26 -32.50 -18.13 2.96
N ALA A 27 -31.20 -17.90 3.14
CA ALA A 27 -30.56 -18.10 4.46
C ALA A 27 -31.16 -17.18 5.55
N TRP A 28 -31.81 -16.09 5.11
CA TRP A 28 -32.71 -15.22 5.87
C TRP A 28 -33.77 -15.96 6.68
N SER A 29 -34.15 -17.20 6.32
CA SER A 29 -35.10 -18.02 7.09
C SER A 29 -34.60 -18.41 8.50
N SER A 30 -33.35 -18.07 8.84
CA SER A 30 -32.77 -18.22 10.19
C SER A 30 -33.00 -17.00 11.12
N GLY A 31 -33.63 -15.92 10.64
CA GLY A 31 -34.10 -14.80 11.47
C GLY A 31 -33.09 -13.69 11.78
N LEU A 32 -31.86 -13.75 11.27
CA LEU A 32 -30.86 -12.68 11.46
C LEU A 32 -30.97 -11.58 10.37
N PRO A 33 -30.97 -10.27 10.75
CA PRO A 33 -30.98 -9.15 9.81
C PRO A 33 -29.75 -9.05 8.88
N GLU A 34 -29.87 -8.30 7.78
CA GLU A 34 -28.82 -8.19 6.75
C GLU A 34 -27.51 -7.59 7.27
N ASP A 35 -27.62 -6.58 8.13
CA ASP A 35 -26.46 -5.95 8.76
C ASP A 35 -25.67 -6.93 9.65
N VAL A 36 -26.34 -7.89 10.30
CA VAL A 36 -25.66 -8.91 11.11
C VAL A 36 -24.83 -9.85 10.25
N TRP A 37 -25.34 -10.26 9.08
CA TRP A 37 -24.55 -11.05 8.13
C TRP A 37 -23.40 -10.26 7.50
N TYR A 38 -23.57 -8.95 7.29
CA TYR A 38 -22.47 -8.06 6.91
C TYR A 38 -21.40 -7.97 8.01
N LEU A 39 -21.79 -7.86 9.29
CA LEU A 39 -20.86 -7.87 10.42
C LEU A 39 -20.09 -9.19 10.50
N VAL A 40 -20.77 -10.35 10.41
CA VAL A 40 -20.13 -11.68 10.42
C VAL A 40 -19.15 -11.82 9.26
N ALA A 41 -19.58 -11.55 8.02
CA ALA A 41 -18.73 -11.69 6.84
C ALA A 41 -17.54 -10.71 6.84
N GLY A 42 -17.67 -9.55 7.50
CA GLY A 42 -16.58 -8.59 7.70
C GLY A 42 -15.46 -9.08 8.64
N GLN A 43 -15.72 -10.10 9.48
CA GLN A 43 -14.71 -10.72 10.35
C GLN A 43 -14.06 -11.98 9.73
N LEU A 44 -14.58 -12.49 8.60
CA LEU A 44 -14.06 -13.70 7.98
C LEU A 44 -12.78 -13.43 7.18
N ARG A 45 -11.79 -14.33 7.31
CA ARG A 45 -10.60 -14.34 6.45
C ARG A 45 -11.00 -14.72 5.00
N PRO A 46 -10.22 -14.36 3.97
CA PRO A 46 -10.60 -14.59 2.57
C PRO A 46 -10.96 -16.04 2.21
N HIS A 47 -10.31 -17.02 2.82
CA HIS A 47 -10.64 -18.44 2.67
C HIS A 47 -12.02 -18.78 3.26
N ASP A 48 -12.25 -18.39 4.50
CA ASP A 48 -13.47 -18.68 5.27
C ASP A 48 -14.67 -17.93 4.64
N LEU A 49 -14.42 -16.74 4.10
CA LEU A 49 -15.36 -15.95 3.31
C LEU A 49 -15.72 -16.59 1.96
N ALA A 50 -14.79 -17.32 1.32
CA ALA A 50 -15.06 -18.09 0.11
C ALA A 50 -15.91 -19.35 0.42
N GLN A 51 -15.69 -19.99 1.57
CA GLN A 51 -16.57 -21.05 2.07
C GLN A 51 -17.98 -20.51 2.38
N PHE A 52 -18.07 -19.36 3.06
CA PHE A 52 -19.33 -18.66 3.31
C PHE A 52 -20.08 -18.36 1.99
N ALA A 53 -19.38 -17.93 0.94
CA ALA A 53 -19.94 -17.70 -0.40
C ALA A 53 -20.47 -18.98 -1.11
N ALA A 54 -20.09 -20.17 -0.62
CA ALA A 54 -20.55 -21.44 -1.17
C ALA A 54 -21.91 -21.89 -0.59
N ILE A 55 -22.24 -21.47 0.65
CA ILE A 55 -23.41 -21.95 1.42
C ILE A 55 -24.74 -21.74 0.66
N CYS A 56 -25.07 -20.50 0.30
CA CYS A 56 -26.29 -20.21 -0.46
C CYS A 56 -26.14 -18.98 -1.36
N ARG A 57 -27.24 -18.53 -1.99
CA ARG A 57 -27.27 -17.34 -2.85
C ARG A 57 -27.04 -16.04 -2.07
N ASP A 58 -27.56 -15.95 -0.85
CA ASP A 58 -27.53 -14.73 -0.03
C ASP A 58 -26.15 -14.51 0.60
N THR A 59 -25.58 -15.56 1.21
CA THR A 59 -24.20 -15.52 1.73
C THR A 59 -23.20 -15.22 0.63
N ARG A 60 -23.43 -15.72 -0.60
CA ARG A 60 -22.66 -15.35 -1.80
C ARG A 60 -22.79 -13.89 -2.19
N TYR A 61 -23.99 -13.30 -2.12
CA TYR A 61 -24.20 -11.88 -2.41
C TYR A 61 -23.44 -10.98 -1.42
N ILE A 62 -23.49 -11.34 -0.14
CA ILE A 62 -22.76 -10.66 0.94
C ILE A 62 -21.25 -10.84 0.76
N ALA A 63 -20.78 -12.07 0.56
CA ALA A 63 -19.37 -12.38 0.35
C ALA A 63 -18.78 -11.71 -0.90
N ASP A 64 -19.51 -11.64 -2.02
CA ASP A 64 -19.06 -10.93 -3.24
C ASP A 64 -18.72 -9.45 -2.91
N ARG A 65 -19.41 -8.80 -1.95
CA ARG A 65 -19.05 -7.42 -1.54
C ARG A 65 -17.70 -7.34 -0.83
N PHE A 66 -17.34 -8.33 0.00
CA PHE A 66 -16.06 -8.33 0.72
C PHE A 66 -14.90 -8.86 -0.13
N LEU A 67 -15.09 -9.98 -0.83
CA LEU A 67 -14.09 -10.61 -1.71
C LEU A 67 -13.61 -9.66 -2.82
N HIS A 68 -14.49 -8.78 -3.32
CA HIS A 68 -14.14 -7.81 -4.36
C HIS A 68 -13.79 -6.41 -3.82
N ARG A 69 -13.89 -6.14 -2.51
CA ARG A 69 -13.56 -4.81 -1.93
C ARG A 69 -12.07 -4.51 -1.95
N SER A 70 -11.27 -5.48 -1.54
CA SER A 70 -9.81 -5.36 -1.39
C SER A 70 -9.08 -6.62 -1.87
N PRO A 71 -9.25 -7.02 -3.13
CA PRO A 71 -8.57 -8.16 -3.73
C PRO A 71 -7.05 -8.07 -3.61
N THR A 72 -6.44 -9.17 -3.16
CA THR A 72 -4.98 -9.38 -3.15
C THR A 72 -4.65 -10.55 -4.06
N ILE A 73 -3.83 -10.30 -5.08
CA ILE A 73 -3.54 -11.25 -6.17
C ILE A 73 -2.02 -11.48 -6.25
N ARG A 74 -1.60 -12.69 -5.86
CA ARG A 74 -0.19 -13.10 -5.79
C ARG A 74 0.25 -14.14 -6.83
N THR A 75 -0.48 -14.26 -7.94
CA THR A 75 -0.08 -15.15 -9.05
C THR A 75 -0.57 -14.61 -10.40
N ALA A 76 0.20 -14.88 -11.46
CA ALA A 76 -0.18 -14.58 -12.85
C ALA A 76 -1.57 -15.16 -13.22
N ARG A 77 -1.83 -16.44 -12.88
CA ARG A 77 -3.13 -17.09 -13.08
C ARG A 77 -4.24 -16.40 -12.30
N GLY A 78 -3.95 -15.87 -11.11
CA GLY A 78 -4.88 -15.08 -10.31
C GLY A 78 -5.30 -13.79 -11.02
N VAL A 79 -4.37 -13.07 -11.65
CA VAL A 79 -4.66 -11.84 -12.41
C VAL A 79 -5.61 -12.15 -13.57
N VAL A 80 -5.32 -13.20 -14.36
CA VAL A 80 -6.17 -13.64 -15.48
C VAL A 80 -7.56 -14.06 -15.00
N SER A 81 -7.64 -14.87 -13.94
CA SER A 81 -8.90 -15.36 -13.38
C SER A 81 -9.76 -14.22 -12.83
N TRP A 82 -9.14 -13.24 -12.15
CA TRP A 82 -9.84 -12.09 -11.59
C TRP A 82 -10.30 -11.10 -12.67
N ALA A 83 -9.50 -10.88 -13.72
CA ALA A 83 -9.93 -10.12 -14.90
C ALA A 83 -11.18 -10.74 -15.55
N GLY A 84 -11.19 -12.06 -15.76
CA GLY A 84 -12.37 -12.79 -16.24
C GLY A 84 -13.59 -12.65 -15.31
N ALA A 85 -13.38 -12.78 -14.00
CA ALA A 85 -14.44 -12.62 -12.99
C ALA A 85 -15.03 -11.19 -12.90
N LEU A 86 -14.23 -10.18 -13.24
CA LEU A 86 -14.61 -8.76 -13.30
C LEU A 86 -15.29 -8.38 -14.64
N ALA A 87 -14.90 -9.05 -15.73
CA ALA A 87 -15.55 -8.93 -17.03
C ALA A 87 -16.94 -9.58 -17.03
N ALA A 88 -17.06 -10.80 -16.51
CA ALA A 88 -18.30 -11.58 -16.48
C ALA A 88 -19.41 -10.97 -15.61
N ARG A 89 -19.07 -10.11 -14.63
CA ARG A 89 -20.05 -9.44 -13.74
C ARG A 89 -19.69 -7.98 -13.52
N GLN A 90 -20.14 -7.11 -14.42
CA GLN A 90 -19.90 -5.66 -14.34
C GLN A 90 -20.30 -5.04 -12.99
N LYS A 91 -21.35 -5.57 -12.33
CA LYS A 91 -21.80 -5.17 -10.98
C LYS A 91 -20.72 -5.31 -9.88
N ARG A 92 -19.61 -6.01 -10.12
CA ARG A 92 -18.48 -6.12 -9.19
C ARG A 92 -17.49 -4.95 -9.29
N ARG A 93 -17.41 -4.24 -10.41
CA ARG A 93 -16.47 -3.12 -10.62
C ARG A 93 -16.64 -1.99 -9.59
N PRO A 94 -17.87 -1.57 -9.20
CA PRO A 94 -18.06 -0.55 -8.16
C PRO A 94 -17.70 -1.01 -6.74
N LEU A 95 -17.53 -2.31 -6.51
CA LEU A 95 -17.20 -2.85 -5.19
C LEU A 95 -15.72 -2.66 -4.85
N VAL A 96 -14.84 -2.59 -5.86
CA VAL A 96 -13.39 -2.50 -5.70
C VAL A 96 -13.00 -1.15 -5.10
N ARG A 97 -12.41 -1.17 -3.89
CA ARG A 97 -11.94 0.00 -3.13
C ARG A 97 -10.42 0.08 -3.06
N SER A 98 -9.76 -1.07 -2.95
CA SER A 98 -8.31 -1.21 -3.12
C SER A 98 -7.98 -2.43 -3.98
N LEU A 99 -6.79 -2.47 -4.56
CA LEU A 99 -6.32 -3.59 -5.37
C LEU A 99 -4.83 -3.82 -5.14
N THR A 100 -4.47 -5.01 -4.67
CA THR A 100 -3.08 -5.45 -4.48
C THR A 100 -2.74 -6.52 -5.53
N ILE A 101 -1.71 -6.28 -6.34
CA ILE A 101 -1.16 -7.24 -7.29
C ILE A 101 0.35 -7.27 -7.14
N GLY A 102 0.92 -8.44 -6.90
CA GLY A 102 2.36 -8.60 -6.75
C GLY A 102 2.71 -9.96 -6.16
N TRP A 103 3.89 -10.46 -6.46
CA TRP A 103 4.42 -11.72 -5.94
C TRP A 103 5.94 -11.65 -5.86
N ASP A 104 6.53 -12.56 -5.09
CA ASP A 104 7.90 -12.45 -4.58
C ASP A 104 9.02 -12.63 -5.64
N GLY A 105 8.65 -12.69 -6.92
CA GLY A 105 9.58 -12.79 -8.05
C GLY A 105 10.02 -11.42 -8.56
N ALA A 106 11.29 -11.29 -8.93
CA ALA A 106 11.87 -10.08 -9.53
C ALA A 106 11.47 -9.87 -11.01
N ASP A 107 10.59 -10.72 -11.55
CA ASP A 107 10.38 -10.87 -12.98
C ASP A 107 9.59 -9.71 -13.62
N THR A 108 9.90 -9.48 -14.89
CA THR A 108 9.01 -8.71 -15.78
C THR A 108 7.85 -9.62 -16.20
N VAL A 109 6.63 -9.22 -15.85
CA VAL A 109 5.41 -9.98 -16.10
C VAL A 109 4.92 -9.74 -17.52
N GLU A 110 4.87 -10.82 -18.30
CA GLU A 110 4.53 -10.83 -19.72
C GLU A 110 3.27 -11.66 -20.01
N GLY A 111 2.92 -11.77 -21.30
CA GLY A 111 1.86 -12.66 -21.78
C GLY A 111 0.48 -12.30 -21.23
N ASP A 112 -0.29 -13.31 -20.85
CA ASP A 112 -1.71 -13.14 -20.53
C ASP A 112 -1.95 -12.42 -19.20
N ALA A 113 -1.00 -12.45 -18.26
CA ALA A 113 -1.10 -11.69 -17.02
C ALA A 113 -0.95 -10.17 -17.25
N ASP A 114 -0.05 -9.76 -18.15
CA ASP A 114 0.08 -8.35 -18.57
C ASP A 114 -1.17 -7.86 -19.31
N LYS A 115 -1.69 -8.67 -20.25
CA LYS A 115 -2.96 -8.38 -20.95
C LYS A 115 -4.12 -8.26 -19.97
N ALA A 116 -4.25 -9.21 -19.04
CA ALA A 116 -5.30 -9.22 -18.02
C ALA A 116 -5.21 -8.01 -17.08
N TYR A 117 -4.00 -7.56 -16.71
CA TYR A 117 -3.82 -6.32 -15.96
C TYR A 117 -4.22 -5.07 -16.77
N GLY A 118 -3.91 -5.05 -18.07
CA GLY A 118 -4.43 -4.03 -19.00
C GLY A 118 -5.96 -3.98 -19.01
N GLU A 119 -6.62 -5.14 -19.04
CA GLU A 119 -8.08 -5.24 -18.99
C GLU A 119 -8.68 -4.84 -17.63
N ILE A 120 -8.02 -5.18 -16.53
CA ILE A 120 -8.37 -4.73 -15.17
C ILE A 120 -8.34 -3.20 -15.08
N THR A 121 -7.23 -2.58 -15.47
CA THR A 121 -7.07 -1.11 -15.42
C THR A 121 -8.05 -0.41 -16.36
N ARG A 122 -8.34 -0.99 -17.54
CA ARG A 122 -9.38 -0.51 -18.46
C ARG A 122 -10.78 -0.59 -17.85
N MET A 123 -11.16 -1.72 -17.24
CA MET A 123 -12.47 -1.91 -16.62
C MET A 123 -12.70 -1.05 -15.37
N LEU A 124 -11.64 -0.72 -14.64
CA LEU A 124 -11.70 0.10 -13.42
C LEU A 124 -11.46 1.59 -13.69
N ARG A 125 -11.11 2.00 -14.92
CA ARG A 125 -10.70 3.39 -15.26
C ARG A 125 -11.65 4.47 -14.73
N GLY A 126 -12.96 4.27 -14.91
CA GLY A 126 -14.02 5.17 -14.44
C GLY A 126 -14.54 4.88 -13.02
N SER A 127 -13.87 4.03 -12.24
CA SER A 127 -14.27 3.73 -10.86
C SER A 127 -13.76 4.83 -9.92
N HIS A 128 -14.66 5.70 -9.47
CA HIS A 128 -14.43 6.64 -8.36
C HIS A 128 -14.34 5.94 -6.99
N HIS A 129 -14.49 4.62 -6.95
CA HIS A 129 -14.50 3.83 -5.72
C HIS A 129 -13.14 3.22 -5.40
N LEU A 130 -12.33 2.88 -6.42
CA LEU A 130 -10.97 2.40 -6.26
C LEU A 130 -10.06 3.57 -5.89
N ARG A 131 -9.64 3.64 -4.62
CA ARG A 131 -8.81 4.74 -4.07
C ARG A 131 -7.32 4.38 -3.93
N SER A 132 -7.01 3.10 -3.76
CA SER A 132 -5.66 2.62 -3.45
C SER A 132 -5.24 1.45 -4.32
N MET A 133 -3.99 1.46 -4.78
CA MET A 133 -3.36 0.33 -5.50
C MET A 133 -1.98 0.00 -4.91
N THR A 134 -1.72 -1.30 -4.79
CA THR A 134 -0.41 -1.85 -4.40
C THR A 134 0.10 -2.75 -5.53
N LEU A 135 1.27 -2.45 -6.10
CA LEU A 135 1.80 -3.10 -7.31
C LEU A 135 3.27 -3.55 -7.12
N PHE A 136 3.50 -4.85 -6.93
CA PHE A 136 4.84 -5.43 -6.67
C PHE A 136 5.61 -4.74 -5.53
N ALA A 137 4.91 -4.26 -4.51
CA ALA A 137 5.50 -3.43 -3.45
C ALA A 137 6.46 -4.19 -2.52
N ASP A 138 6.55 -5.52 -2.62
CA ASP A 138 7.43 -6.35 -1.79
C ASP A 138 8.90 -6.30 -2.27
N GLY A 139 9.18 -5.77 -3.47
CA GLY A 139 10.53 -5.64 -4.02
C GLY A 139 10.70 -4.49 -5.04
N PRO A 140 11.93 -4.14 -5.43
CA PRO A 140 12.19 -2.99 -6.31
C PRO A 140 12.03 -3.25 -7.82
N GLU A 141 12.03 -4.52 -8.25
CA GLU A 141 12.18 -4.91 -9.66
C GLU A 141 10.90 -5.41 -10.36
N GLY A 142 9.95 -6.00 -9.62
CA GLY A 142 8.74 -6.59 -10.21
C GLY A 142 7.91 -5.56 -10.98
N ARG A 143 7.53 -5.87 -12.22
CA ARG A 143 6.76 -4.97 -13.09
C ARG A 143 5.95 -5.71 -14.15
N PHE A 144 4.91 -5.07 -14.66
CA PHE A 144 4.31 -5.45 -15.94
C PHE A 144 5.16 -4.97 -17.12
N ALA A 145 5.25 -5.77 -18.18
CA ALA A 145 6.03 -5.45 -19.37
C ALA A 145 5.47 -4.23 -20.12
N THR A 146 4.15 -4.19 -20.35
CA THR A 146 3.51 -3.10 -21.08
C THR A 146 3.23 -1.91 -20.17
N LYS A 147 3.52 -0.70 -20.64
CA LYS A 147 3.13 0.53 -19.93
C LYS A 147 1.61 0.65 -19.82
N ARG A 148 1.09 0.85 -18.61
CA ARG A 148 -0.35 1.02 -18.34
C ARG A 148 -0.61 2.31 -17.56
N SER A 149 -1.75 2.94 -17.81
CA SER A 149 -2.27 4.04 -16.97
C SER A 149 -2.90 3.48 -15.69
N LEU A 150 -2.86 4.26 -14.59
CA LEU A 150 -3.69 3.96 -13.42
C LEU A 150 -5.16 4.40 -13.66
N PRO A 151 -6.14 3.74 -13.02
CA PRO A 151 -7.52 4.24 -12.95
C PRO A 151 -7.65 5.62 -12.29
N HIS A 152 -8.63 6.41 -12.71
CA HIS A 152 -8.71 7.84 -12.33
C HIS A 152 -8.98 8.09 -10.83
N GLY A 153 -9.62 7.15 -10.12
CA GLY A 153 -9.89 7.27 -8.67
C GLY A 153 -8.70 6.99 -7.76
N VAL A 154 -7.56 6.53 -8.30
CA VAL A 154 -6.40 6.13 -7.49
C VAL A 154 -5.66 7.36 -6.96
N HIS A 155 -5.67 7.51 -5.64
CA HIS A 155 -4.97 8.58 -4.91
C HIS A 155 -3.86 8.06 -4.00
N THR A 156 -3.85 6.75 -3.72
CA THR A 156 -2.79 6.07 -2.97
C THR A 156 -2.13 5.01 -3.84
N LEU A 157 -0.82 5.10 -4.03
CA LEU A 157 -0.03 4.11 -4.76
C LEU A 157 1.10 3.59 -3.87
N ASN A 158 1.20 2.26 -3.74
CA ASN A 158 2.39 1.58 -3.22
C ASN A 158 2.98 0.71 -4.34
N ALA A 159 4.23 0.90 -4.74
CA ALA A 159 4.78 0.20 -5.90
C ALA A 159 6.27 -0.10 -5.80
N SER A 160 6.74 -1.02 -6.63
CA SER A 160 8.15 -1.06 -7.02
C SER A 160 8.51 0.16 -7.90
N ALA A 161 9.77 0.58 -7.91
CA ALA A 161 10.27 1.59 -8.83
C ALA A 161 10.14 1.14 -10.28
N ALA A 162 10.45 -0.13 -10.56
CA ALA A 162 10.33 -0.71 -11.88
C ALA A 162 8.88 -0.63 -12.42
N THR A 163 7.87 -0.82 -11.56
CA THR A 163 6.46 -0.60 -11.92
C THR A 163 6.15 0.89 -12.07
N PHE A 164 6.45 1.71 -11.06
CA PHE A 164 6.13 3.14 -11.03
C PHE A 164 6.69 3.88 -12.25
N LEU A 165 7.95 3.60 -12.61
CA LEU A 165 8.64 4.15 -13.78
C LEU A 165 8.18 3.56 -15.12
N ASN A 166 7.37 2.49 -15.10
CA ASN A 166 6.73 1.90 -16.28
C ASN A 166 5.22 2.21 -16.36
N LEU A 167 4.70 3.15 -15.55
CA LEU A 167 3.34 3.65 -15.72
C LEU A 167 3.26 4.69 -16.85
N HIS A 168 2.07 4.81 -17.46
CA HIS A 168 1.80 5.80 -18.51
C HIS A 168 1.38 7.14 -17.89
N MET A 169 2.11 8.21 -18.20
CA MET A 169 1.83 9.58 -17.76
C MET A 169 0.78 10.27 -18.66
N PRO A 170 0.04 11.29 -18.17
CA PRO A 170 -0.05 11.70 -16.77
C PRO A 170 -0.78 10.66 -15.92
N LEU A 171 -0.37 10.55 -14.66
CA LEU A 171 -1.05 9.73 -13.67
C LEU A 171 -2.14 10.55 -12.94
N PRO A 172 -3.13 9.90 -12.31
CA PRO A 172 -4.10 10.59 -11.47
C PRO A 172 -3.40 11.36 -10.33
N PRO A 173 -4.05 12.39 -9.74
CA PRO A 173 -3.49 13.18 -8.66
C PRO A 173 -3.28 12.31 -7.40
N LEU A 174 -2.05 11.82 -7.23
CA LEU A 174 -1.65 11.03 -6.08
C LEU A 174 -1.50 11.92 -4.84
N LEU A 175 -2.14 11.51 -3.76
CA LEU A 175 -2.02 12.12 -2.44
C LEU A 175 -0.95 11.38 -1.62
N HIS A 176 -0.92 10.06 -1.70
CA HIS A 176 0.02 9.21 -0.96
C HIS A 176 0.80 8.32 -1.93
N LEU A 177 2.13 8.30 -1.81
CA LEU A 177 3.01 7.47 -2.63
C LEU A 177 4.00 6.72 -1.76
N SER A 178 4.15 5.42 -2.03
CA SER A 178 5.16 4.55 -1.44
C SER A 178 5.92 3.84 -2.58
N VAL A 179 7.25 3.95 -2.60
CA VAL A 179 8.08 3.31 -3.62
C VAL A 179 9.20 2.49 -3.00
N ASN A 180 9.28 1.22 -3.38
CA ASN A 180 10.42 0.34 -3.12
C ASN A 180 11.38 0.40 -4.32
N LEU A 181 12.64 0.75 -4.09
CA LEU A 181 13.59 1.05 -5.17
C LEU A 181 15.02 0.61 -4.83
N HIS A 182 15.80 0.28 -5.85
CA HIS A 182 17.26 0.25 -5.70
C HIS A 182 17.81 1.68 -5.74
N VAL A 183 18.93 1.92 -5.06
CA VAL A 183 19.59 3.24 -5.03
C VAL A 183 19.96 3.76 -6.44
N ARG A 184 20.27 2.87 -7.39
CA ARG A 184 20.55 3.23 -8.80
C ARG A 184 19.36 3.92 -9.49
N ASP A 185 18.13 3.54 -9.13
CA ASP A 185 16.89 4.06 -9.71
C ASP A 185 16.39 5.34 -9.02
N LEU A 186 17.07 5.78 -7.95
CA LEU A 186 16.67 6.91 -7.12
C LEU A 186 16.46 8.19 -7.93
N LYS A 187 17.49 8.67 -8.65
CA LYS A 187 17.42 9.96 -9.36
C LYS A 187 16.25 10.00 -10.35
N ARG A 188 15.99 8.88 -11.03
CA ARG A 188 14.87 8.73 -11.98
C ARG A 188 13.53 8.69 -11.26
N THR A 189 13.44 7.98 -10.14
CA THR A 189 12.25 7.90 -9.29
C THR A 189 11.89 9.27 -8.70
N LEU A 190 12.84 9.99 -8.11
CA LEU A 190 12.64 11.34 -7.58
C LEU A 190 12.20 12.32 -8.68
N GLY A 191 12.78 12.23 -9.88
CA GLY A 191 12.35 13.03 -11.03
C GLY A 191 10.90 12.79 -11.44
N ALA A 192 10.44 11.53 -11.41
CA ALA A 192 9.03 11.20 -11.65
C ALA A 192 8.10 11.67 -10.50
N ILE A 193 8.55 11.58 -9.24
CA ILE A 193 7.79 12.03 -8.06
C ILE A 193 7.48 13.55 -8.13
N CYS A 194 8.40 14.37 -8.63
CA CYS A 194 8.17 15.81 -8.81
C CYS A 194 6.96 16.16 -9.71
N SER A 195 6.46 15.23 -10.53
CA SER A 195 5.22 15.46 -11.30
C SER A 195 3.94 15.50 -10.44
N PHE A 196 4.01 15.08 -9.17
CA PHE A 196 2.91 15.12 -8.19
C PHE A 196 3.06 16.26 -7.16
N GLY A 197 3.94 17.24 -7.41
CA GLY A 197 4.32 18.25 -6.42
C GLY A 197 3.15 18.99 -5.76
N GLU A 198 2.11 19.28 -6.55
CA GLU A 198 0.92 20.04 -6.13
C GLU A 198 -0.19 19.18 -5.48
N THR A 199 0.01 17.86 -5.36
CA THR A 199 -0.99 16.93 -4.80
C THR A 199 -0.44 16.01 -3.72
N LEU A 200 0.85 15.69 -3.74
CA LEU A 200 1.45 14.72 -2.84
C LEU A 200 1.56 15.25 -1.40
N LEU A 201 0.83 14.62 -0.49
CA LEU A 201 0.82 14.91 0.96
C LEU A 201 1.75 13.96 1.73
N GLN A 202 1.89 12.72 1.27
CA GLN A 202 2.67 11.67 1.93
C GLN A 202 3.60 10.96 0.94
N LEU A 203 4.88 10.85 1.28
CA LEU A 203 5.87 10.07 0.53
C LEU A 203 6.60 9.07 1.44
N ARG A 204 6.69 7.82 0.99
CA ARG A 204 7.53 6.77 1.57
C ARG A 204 8.52 6.26 0.52
N LEU A 205 9.80 6.21 0.85
CA LEU A 205 10.86 5.66 0.00
C LEU A 205 11.58 4.54 0.76
N PHE A 206 11.57 3.34 0.19
CA PHE A 206 12.25 2.16 0.72
C PHE A 206 13.41 1.82 -0.22
N VAL A 207 14.62 2.25 0.15
CA VAL A 207 15.81 2.25 -0.70
C VAL A 207 16.67 1.04 -0.37
N LYS A 208 16.76 0.10 -1.31
CA LYS A 208 17.70 -1.02 -1.25
C LYS A 208 19.05 -0.61 -1.83
N TRP A 209 20.10 -0.92 -1.10
CA TRP A 209 21.48 -0.59 -1.44
C TRP A 209 22.23 -1.85 -1.89
N GLU A 210 22.70 -1.82 -3.14
CA GLU A 210 23.47 -2.89 -3.77
C GLU A 210 24.88 -3.01 -3.19
N THR A 211 25.43 -4.22 -3.25
CA THR A 211 26.80 -4.58 -2.84
C THR A 211 27.75 -4.57 -4.06
N PRO A 212 29.01 -4.12 -3.93
CA PRO A 212 29.63 -3.51 -2.75
C PRO A 212 29.18 -2.06 -2.52
N PHE A 213 28.91 -1.74 -1.26
CA PHE A 213 28.33 -0.47 -0.84
C PHE A 213 29.40 0.61 -0.52
N VAL A 214 29.18 1.83 -1.02
CA VAL A 214 29.93 3.04 -0.61
C VAL A 214 28.98 4.22 -0.48
N LYS A 215 28.57 4.56 0.75
CA LYS A 215 27.80 5.78 1.06
C LYS A 215 28.75 6.86 1.59
N THR A 216 29.01 7.84 0.74
CA THR A 216 29.92 8.97 1.02
C THR A 216 29.25 10.09 1.82
N LYS A 217 27.92 10.10 1.88
CA LYS A 217 27.10 11.17 2.44
C LYS A 217 25.84 10.58 3.06
N ASP A 218 25.53 10.99 4.27
CA ASP A 218 24.31 10.59 4.95
C ASP A 218 23.60 11.81 5.55
N ASN A 219 22.39 12.11 5.07
CA ASN A 219 21.51 13.15 5.60
C ASN A 219 20.13 13.09 4.88
N PRO A 220 19.00 12.84 5.58
CA PRO A 220 17.68 12.72 4.95
C PRO A 220 17.18 14.04 4.34
N ALA A 221 17.65 15.21 4.79
CA ALA A 221 17.26 16.49 4.17
C ALA A 221 17.75 16.62 2.71
N ARG A 222 18.80 15.89 2.29
CA ARG A 222 19.20 15.83 0.88
C ARG A 222 18.14 15.21 -0.04
N TRP A 223 17.23 14.42 0.52
CA TRP A 223 16.15 13.73 -0.19
C TRP A 223 14.88 14.59 -0.23
N CYS A 224 14.80 15.58 0.66
CA CYS A 224 13.73 16.59 0.73
C CYS A 224 13.87 17.71 -0.33
N VAL A 225 14.79 17.57 -1.31
CA VAL A 225 14.92 18.49 -2.46
C VAL A 225 13.87 18.27 -3.56
N LEU A 226 12.86 17.43 -3.28
CA LEU A 226 11.71 17.23 -4.16
C LEU A 226 10.89 18.52 -4.21
N LYS A 227 10.47 18.94 -5.42
CA LYS A 227 9.56 20.08 -5.57
C LYS A 227 8.13 19.60 -5.26
N THR A 228 7.86 19.37 -3.98
CA THR A 228 6.61 18.82 -3.46
C THR A 228 6.10 19.74 -2.34
N PRO A 229 5.62 20.95 -2.68
CA PRO A 229 5.33 21.98 -1.69
C PRO A 229 4.30 21.58 -0.63
N ARG A 230 3.40 20.64 -0.96
CA ARG A 230 2.34 20.15 -0.08
C ARG A 230 2.70 18.89 0.71
N LEU A 231 3.94 18.40 0.60
CA LEU A 231 4.40 17.21 1.32
C LEU A 231 4.42 17.49 2.82
N VAL A 232 3.57 16.80 3.59
CA VAL A 232 3.47 16.94 5.05
C VAL A 232 4.28 15.87 5.78
N TYR A 233 4.31 14.66 5.22
CA TYR A 233 5.00 13.49 5.78
C TYR A 233 5.98 12.91 4.76
N PHE A 234 7.23 12.72 5.19
CA PHE A 234 8.25 12.01 4.44
C PHE A 234 8.85 10.87 5.28
N GLU A 235 8.93 9.69 4.69
CA GLU A 235 9.57 8.52 5.29
C GLU A 235 10.66 7.98 4.34
N LEU A 236 11.87 7.85 4.87
CA LEU A 236 13.01 7.27 4.18
C LEU A 236 13.48 6.04 4.96
N ARG A 237 13.33 4.85 4.39
CA ARG A 237 13.95 3.64 4.91
C ARG A 237 15.05 3.17 4.00
N GLU A 238 16.19 2.79 4.58
CA GLU A 238 17.33 2.27 3.85
C GLU A 238 17.61 0.84 4.30
N GLU A 239 17.77 -0.07 3.33
CA GLU A 239 18.05 -1.50 3.55
C GLU A 239 19.27 -1.91 2.72
N ARG A 240 20.10 -2.83 3.23
CA ARG A 240 21.18 -3.46 2.45
C ARG A 240 20.64 -4.70 1.73
N SER A 241 21.06 -4.93 0.48
CA SER A 241 20.75 -6.19 -0.22
C SER A 241 21.35 -7.42 0.46
N GLU A 242 22.46 -7.27 1.19
CA GLU A 242 23.10 -8.34 1.97
C GLU A 242 23.35 -7.89 3.43
N LYS A 243 22.88 -8.67 4.39
CA LYS A 243 22.97 -8.35 5.83
C LYS A 243 24.38 -8.54 6.43
N ASN A 244 25.23 -9.34 5.79
CA ASN A 244 26.52 -9.76 6.34
C ASN A 244 27.73 -8.99 5.80
N VAL A 245 27.54 -8.05 4.87
CA VAL A 245 28.63 -7.23 4.33
C VAL A 245 28.89 -6.05 5.27
N PRO A 246 30.14 -5.87 5.77
CA PRO A 246 30.45 -4.79 6.70
C PRO A 246 30.26 -3.42 6.05
N LEU A 247 29.47 -2.56 6.71
CA LEU A 247 29.18 -1.20 6.28
C LEU A 247 30.47 -0.36 6.25
N ARG A 248 31.06 -0.18 5.07
CA ARG A 248 32.10 0.84 4.85
C ARG A 248 31.47 2.23 4.78
N ILE A 249 31.08 2.78 5.95
CA ILE A 249 31.05 4.23 6.11
C ILE A 249 32.51 4.69 6.01
N THR A 250 32.82 5.53 5.03
CA THR A 250 34.10 6.25 5.02
C THR A 250 34.09 7.25 6.18
N SER A 251 34.70 6.84 7.29
CA SER A 251 34.68 7.57 8.56
C SER A 251 35.31 8.96 8.43
N GLY A 252 34.71 9.94 9.12
CA GLY A 252 35.32 11.25 9.35
C GLY A 252 34.39 12.46 9.18
N ARG A 253 33.39 12.40 8.28
CA ARG A 253 32.42 13.50 8.10
C ARG A 253 31.01 12.98 7.83
N TRP A 254 30.23 12.84 8.90
CA TRP A 254 28.77 12.96 8.82
C TRP A 254 28.43 14.25 8.06
N ASP A 255 27.44 14.20 7.16
CA ASP A 255 27.21 15.29 6.21
C ASP A 255 26.45 16.44 6.89
N LYS A 256 27.24 17.29 7.56
CA LYS A 256 26.80 18.52 8.22
C LYS A 256 26.32 19.52 7.17
N LEU A 257 25.09 19.34 6.71
CA LEU A 257 24.33 20.40 6.06
C LEU A 257 24.15 21.53 7.08
N SER A 258 25.03 22.52 7.03
CA SER A 258 24.98 23.65 7.95
C SER A 258 23.76 24.52 7.68
N VAL A 259 23.12 25.01 8.73
CA VAL A 259 22.09 26.07 8.66
C VAL A 259 22.64 27.35 8.00
N THR A 260 23.97 27.55 8.02
CA THR A 260 24.65 28.69 7.34
C THR A 260 24.87 28.51 5.84
N SER A 261 24.44 27.39 5.25
CA SER A 261 24.49 27.15 3.80
C SER A 261 23.18 27.56 3.13
N ASN A 262 23.08 27.53 1.79
CA ASN A 262 21.82 27.83 1.08
C ASN A 262 20.73 26.75 1.25
N TRP A 263 21.00 25.66 1.96
CA TRP A 263 20.06 24.55 2.14
C TRP A 263 18.72 24.91 2.83
N PRO A 264 18.64 25.74 3.89
CA PRO A 264 17.36 26.13 4.47
C PRO A 264 16.46 26.85 3.48
N VAL A 265 17.03 27.71 2.61
CA VAL A 265 16.28 28.44 1.57
C VAL A 265 15.72 27.45 0.54
N VAL A 266 16.58 26.58 0.00
CA VAL A 266 16.19 25.56 -0.99
C VAL A 266 15.13 24.61 -0.45
N LEU A 267 15.20 24.24 0.84
CA LEU A 267 14.22 23.35 1.48
C LEU A 267 12.91 24.08 1.79
N ALA A 268 12.96 25.32 2.28
CA ALA A 268 11.78 26.14 2.53
C ALA A 268 10.97 26.45 1.25
N GLU A 269 11.63 26.56 0.09
CA GLU A 269 10.95 26.72 -1.20
C GLU A 269 10.32 25.40 -1.72
N ARG A 270 10.92 24.26 -1.39
CA ARG A 270 10.60 22.97 -2.03
C ARG A 270 9.64 22.10 -1.24
N VAL A 271 9.74 22.12 0.09
CA VAL A 271 8.92 21.36 1.04
C VAL A 271 8.43 22.21 2.24
N PRO A 272 7.88 23.44 2.03
CA PRO A 272 7.42 24.31 3.12
C PRO A 272 6.39 23.68 4.08
N SER A 273 5.60 22.71 3.60
CA SER A 273 4.59 22.01 4.41
C SER A 273 5.11 20.80 5.19
N LEU A 274 6.39 20.43 5.07
CA LEU A 274 6.91 19.24 5.75
C LEU A 274 6.88 19.44 7.26
N ARG A 275 6.30 18.48 7.98
CA ARG A 275 6.20 18.48 9.45
C ARG A 275 6.69 17.19 10.07
N TYR A 276 6.59 16.07 9.36
CA TYR A 276 6.90 14.73 9.86
C TYR A 276 7.99 14.11 9.01
N LEU A 277 9.12 13.77 9.64
CA LEU A 277 10.21 13.01 9.03
C LEU A 277 10.43 11.70 9.78
N VAL A 278 10.30 10.58 9.07
CA VAL A 278 10.64 9.24 9.57
C VAL A 278 11.88 8.74 8.83
N TRP A 279 12.90 8.28 9.54
CA TRP A 279 14.15 7.82 8.93
C TRP A 279 14.65 6.52 9.55
N GLN A 280 14.92 5.52 8.72
CA GLN A 280 15.67 4.31 9.08
C GLN A 280 17.06 4.38 8.43
N PRO A 281 18.11 4.80 9.16
CA PRO A 281 19.48 4.84 8.63
C PRO A 281 20.09 3.44 8.52
N LEU A 282 21.01 3.27 7.57
CA LEU A 282 21.79 2.02 7.37
C LEU A 282 22.73 1.64 8.54
N TRP A 283 22.94 2.52 9.51
CA TRP A 283 23.80 2.29 10.66
C TRP A 283 23.04 2.04 11.97
N GLY A 284 21.72 2.22 11.99
CA GLY A 284 20.85 1.91 13.13
C GLY A 284 20.37 0.45 13.12
N GLU A 285 21.26 -0.51 12.87
CA GLU A 285 20.89 -1.92 12.70
C GLU A 285 20.68 -2.69 14.01
N ARG A 286 21.08 -2.13 15.15
CA ARG A 286 20.78 -2.70 16.48
C ARG A 286 19.76 -1.84 17.21
N GLU A 287 18.92 -2.49 18.01
CA GLU A 287 17.82 -1.88 18.78
C GLU A 287 18.26 -0.65 19.60
N ASN A 288 19.45 -0.70 20.20
CA ASN A 288 19.97 0.34 21.07
C ASN A 288 20.91 1.35 20.38
N ASP A 289 21.21 1.21 19.09
CA ASP A 289 22.24 2.03 18.42
C ASP A 289 21.91 3.54 18.42
N VAL A 290 20.62 3.88 18.38
CA VAL A 290 20.10 5.25 18.29
C VAL A 290 19.52 5.80 19.61
N LEU A 291 19.41 4.96 20.64
CA LEU A 291 18.86 5.34 21.96
C LEU A 291 19.94 5.97 22.86
N PRO A 292 19.58 6.67 23.96
CA PRO A 292 20.56 7.20 24.92
C PRO A 292 21.56 6.15 25.41
N GLY A 293 22.86 6.45 25.28
CA GLY A 293 23.96 5.50 25.56
C GLY A 293 24.32 4.55 24.41
N GLY A 294 23.58 4.61 23.29
CA GLY A 294 23.87 3.88 22.05
C GLY A 294 25.07 4.40 21.28
N ALA A 295 25.65 3.53 20.44
CA ALA A 295 26.88 3.82 19.68
C ALA A 295 26.77 5.03 18.71
N PHE A 296 25.56 5.41 18.32
CA PHE A 296 25.28 6.53 17.41
C PHE A 296 24.41 7.61 18.05
N TYR A 297 24.19 7.60 19.37
CA TYR A 297 23.33 8.57 20.05
C TYR A 297 23.73 10.03 19.80
N ASP A 298 25.04 10.34 19.86
CA ASP A 298 25.54 11.69 19.54
C ASP A 298 25.27 12.12 18.09
N VAL A 299 25.29 11.15 17.17
CA VAL A 299 25.01 11.37 15.75
C VAL A 299 23.52 11.64 15.54
N VAL A 300 22.65 10.87 16.21
CA VAL A 300 21.19 11.10 16.25
C VAL A 300 20.87 12.49 16.82
N ARG A 301 21.50 12.87 17.93
CA ARG A 301 21.35 14.19 18.56
C ARG A 301 21.81 15.33 17.64
N GLU A 302 22.90 15.15 16.91
CA GLU A 302 23.34 16.13 15.90
C GLU A 302 22.35 16.24 14.73
N TYR A 303 21.89 15.11 14.17
CA TYR A 303 20.86 15.13 13.11
C TYR A 303 19.57 15.77 13.59
N ARG A 304 19.12 15.48 14.81
CA ARG A 304 17.94 16.07 15.44
C ARG A 304 18.00 17.60 15.38
N ASN A 305 19.04 18.18 15.96
CA ASN A 305 19.21 19.63 16.03
C ASN A 305 19.26 20.28 14.64
N ASN A 306 20.02 19.66 13.72
CA ASN A 306 20.15 20.18 12.36
C ASN A 306 18.84 20.06 11.55
N LEU A 307 18.14 18.91 11.60
CA LEU A 307 16.93 18.67 10.81
C LEU A 307 15.75 19.53 11.28
N PHE A 308 15.57 19.71 12.59
CA PHE A 308 14.58 20.67 13.10
C PHE A 308 14.84 22.10 12.61
N ALA A 309 16.10 22.56 12.65
CA ALA A 309 16.47 23.90 12.18
C ALA A 309 16.34 24.06 10.64
N LEU A 310 16.69 23.04 9.86
CA LEU A 310 16.67 23.08 8.39
C LEU A 310 15.27 22.91 7.78
N LEU A 311 14.46 22.01 8.34
CA LEU A 311 13.18 21.57 7.75
C LEU A 311 11.94 22.10 8.50
N LYS A 312 12.11 22.70 9.69
CA LYS A 312 11.01 23.17 10.55
C LYS A 312 9.96 22.08 10.83
N LEU A 313 10.45 20.89 11.17
CA LEU A 313 9.63 19.73 11.51
C LEU A 313 8.90 19.95 12.84
N ASP A 314 7.73 19.32 12.98
CA ASP A 314 7.08 19.12 14.28
C ASP A 314 7.63 17.84 14.93
N VAL A 315 7.86 16.79 14.12
CA VAL A 315 8.30 15.46 14.57
C VAL A 315 9.41 14.90 13.68
N LEU A 316 10.45 14.38 14.33
CA LEU A 316 11.49 13.54 13.74
C LEU A 316 11.47 12.18 14.44
N ALA A 317 11.31 11.09 13.68
CA ALA A 317 11.33 9.73 14.21
C ALA A 317 12.42 8.88 13.55
N PHE A 318 13.17 8.15 14.36
CA PHE A 318 14.13 7.14 13.89
C PHE A 318 13.53 5.75 14.05
N THR A 319 13.47 4.97 12.97
CA THR A 319 13.00 3.57 13.01
C THR A 319 14.08 2.68 13.63
N LEU A 320 13.71 1.89 14.62
CA LEU A 320 14.57 0.91 15.30
C LEU A 320 14.63 -0.41 14.52
N ALA A 321 15.63 -1.24 14.82
CA ALA A 321 15.83 -2.55 14.18
C ALA A 321 14.66 -3.54 14.33
N ASP A 322 13.85 -3.37 15.38
CA ASP A 322 12.64 -4.16 15.67
C ASP A 322 11.35 -3.59 15.06
N GLY A 323 11.45 -2.45 14.35
CA GLY A 323 10.32 -1.75 13.74
C GLY A 323 9.58 -0.74 14.63
N ARG A 324 9.99 -0.55 15.89
CA ARG A 324 9.52 0.57 16.75
C ARG A 324 10.18 1.89 16.34
N TYR A 325 9.81 3.00 17.00
CA TYR A 325 10.31 4.33 16.69
C TYR A 325 10.84 5.06 17.93
N SER A 326 12.03 5.65 17.81
CA SER A 326 12.50 6.73 18.70
C SER A 326 11.96 8.05 18.16
N CYS A 327 11.00 8.65 18.87
CA CYS A 327 10.32 9.87 18.44
C CYS A 327 10.89 11.09 19.18
N HIS A 328 11.19 12.15 18.43
CA HIS A 328 11.62 13.44 18.95
C HIS A 328 10.67 14.51 18.41
N GLU A 329 10.25 15.42 19.29
CA GLU A 329 9.35 16.53 18.94
C GLU A 329 10.08 17.87 19.03
N ALA A 330 9.58 18.86 18.30
CA ALA A 330 10.05 20.24 18.39
C ALA A 330 9.80 20.81 19.80
N GLY A 331 10.79 21.53 20.35
CA GLY A 331 10.65 22.25 21.63
C GLY A 331 10.65 21.41 22.91
N LYS A 332 10.56 20.07 22.84
CA LYS A 332 10.68 19.19 24.04
C LYS A 332 12.14 18.79 24.29
N GLU A 333 12.59 18.79 25.55
CA GLU A 333 13.87 18.15 25.90
C GLU A 333 13.82 16.63 25.62
N ASP A 334 14.97 15.97 25.44
CA ASP A 334 14.99 14.52 25.24
C ASP A 334 14.36 13.80 26.44
N PRO A 335 13.44 12.84 26.21
CA PRO A 335 12.94 12.00 27.28
C PRO A 335 14.10 11.17 27.82
N ARG A 336 14.51 11.42 29.08
CA ARG A 336 15.62 10.72 29.76
C ARG A 336 15.45 9.20 29.80
N ASP A 337 14.22 8.72 29.62
CA ASP A 337 13.82 7.30 29.62
C ASP A 337 13.72 6.67 28.21
N GLY A 338 13.89 7.42 27.11
CA GLY A 338 14.02 6.90 25.74
C GLY A 338 12.91 5.94 25.23
N ARG A 339 11.69 5.99 25.79
CA ARG A 339 10.66 4.96 25.55
C ARG A 339 10.17 4.97 24.09
N PRO A 340 10.29 3.85 23.34
CA PRO A 340 9.90 3.81 21.95
C PRO A 340 8.38 3.70 21.77
N VAL A 341 7.87 4.26 20.66
CA VAL A 341 6.45 4.29 20.31
C VAL A 341 6.09 3.15 19.35
N ALA A 342 4.87 2.61 19.47
CA ALA A 342 4.48 1.29 18.95
C ALA A 342 4.28 1.18 17.42
N GLY A 343 4.21 2.28 16.67
CA GLY A 343 4.08 2.18 15.21
C GLY A 343 3.77 3.51 14.49
N PRO A 344 3.87 3.54 13.15
CA PRO A 344 3.58 4.75 12.37
C PRO A 344 2.07 5.02 12.27
N GLU A 345 1.22 4.02 12.48
CA GLU A 345 -0.23 4.22 12.57
C GLU A 345 -0.67 4.87 13.88
N ASP A 346 0.01 4.59 15.00
CA ASP A 346 -0.30 5.26 16.26
C ASP A 346 0.31 6.66 16.30
N LEU A 347 1.44 6.86 15.61
CA LEU A 347 1.98 8.18 15.28
C LEU A 347 0.95 8.98 14.45
N TRP A 348 0.33 8.38 13.42
CA TRP A 348 -0.76 9.01 12.67
C TRP A 348 -2.03 9.27 13.50
N LYS A 349 -2.47 8.34 14.35
CA LYS A 349 -3.63 8.55 15.26
C LYS A 349 -3.37 9.62 16.31
N SER A 350 -2.11 9.85 16.71
CA SER A 350 -1.74 10.98 17.56
C SER A 350 -1.76 12.31 16.78
N MET A 351 -1.48 12.29 15.48
CA MET A 351 -1.63 13.45 14.57
C MET A 351 -3.10 13.77 14.24
N GLU A 352 -4.02 12.80 14.32
CA GLU A 352 -5.47 13.02 14.14
C GLU A 352 -6.16 13.66 15.36
N LYS A 353 -5.42 14.05 16.41
CA LYS A 353 -5.93 14.89 17.51
C LYS A 353 -5.51 16.35 17.31
N PRO A 354 -6.33 17.19 16.65
CA PRO A 354 -6.13 18.63 16.71
C PRO A 354 -6.52 19.14 18.10
N GLU A 355 -5.60 19.83 18.77
CA GLU A 355 -6.01 20.82 19.77
C GLU A 355 -6.71 21.98 19.04
N GLY A 356 -8.04 21.99 19.10
CA GLY A 356 -8.86 23.18 18.81
C GLY A 356 -9.23 23.45 17.35
N HIS A 357 -10.51 23.23 17.05
CA HIS A 357 -11.28 23.79 15.91
C HIS A 357 -10.89 23.32 14.49
N ARG A 358 -11.83 23.13 13.55
CA ARG A 358 -13.30 23.24 13.57
C ARG A 358 -13.84 22.24 12.54
N GLU A 359 -15.07 21.75 12.71
CA GLU A 359 -15.76 21.07 11.61
C GLU A 359 -15.88 22.00 10.40
N VAL A 360 -15.37 21.55 9.25
CA VAL A 360 -15.89 21.98 7.95
C VAL A 360 -16.59 20.76 7.37
N GLN A 361 -17.89 20.64 7.69
CA GLN A 361 -18.77 19.73 6.97
C GLN A 361 -18.84 20.23 5.51
N LEU A 362 -18.43 19.38 4.57
CA LEU A 362 -18.72 19.56 3.16
C LEU A 362 -19.89 18.64 2.79
N LEU A 363 -20.98 19.28 2.35
CA LEU A 363 -22.14 18.68 1.70
C LEU A 363 -21.76 18.04 0.35
#